data_AF-A0A3A8AT54-F1
#
_entry.id   AF-A0A3A8AT54-F1
#
_cell.length_a   1.000
_cell.length_b   1.000
_cell.length_c   1.000
_cell.angle_alpha   90.00
_cell.angle_beta   90.00
_cell.angle_gamma   90.00
#
_symmetry.space_group_name_H-M   'P 1'
#
loop_
_entity.id
_entity.type
_entity.pdbx_description
1 polymer ?
#
loop_
_entity_poly.entity_id
_entity_poly.type
_entity_poly.pdbx_seq_one_letter_code
_entity_poly.pdbx_strand_id
1 'polypeptide(L)'
;MKQLMRAAAAALLIARAAQACEDADPAMGDAVRDVLTGAQDARISDWAHYLNDRFHTDVACRLSPGMSAADVRALNDAPEVLIDLAIGAVQTRNQSDALMLMLSAMKQGADEQG
;
A
#
# COMPACT_ATOMS: atom_id res chain seq x y z
N MET A 1 26.56 31.31 -22.50
CA MET A 1 25.16 31.25 -22.02
C MET A 1 24.27 30.28 -22.81
N LYS A 2 24.73 29.07 -23.17
CA LYS A 2 23.91 28.08 -23.92
C LYS A 2 23.79 26.71 -23.24
N GLN A 3 24.52 26.48 -22.15
CA GLN A 3 24.51 25.19 -21.43
C GLN A 3 23.51 25.16 -20.26
N LEU A 4 23.08 26.32 -19.75
CA LEU A 4 22.13 26.41 -18.62
C LEU A 4 20.68 26.07 -19.00
N MET A 5 20.30 26.12 -20.28
CA MET A 5 18.93 25.80 -20.71
C MET A 5 18.67 24.30 -20.96
N ARG A 6 19.71 23.45 -20.99
CA ARG A 6 19.53 22.00 -21.22
C ARG A 6 19.31 21.19 -19.94
N ALA A 7 19.72 21.71 -18.78
CA ALA A 7 19.54 21.03 -17.50
C ALA A 7 18.09 21.08 -16.98
N ALA A 8 17.32 22.11 -17.35
CA ALA A 8 15.93 22.26 -16.90
C ALA A 8 14.95 21.24 -17.54
N ALA A 9 15.26 20.74 -18.75
CA ALA A 9 14.42 19.75 -19.43
C ALA A 9 14.60 18.33 -18.87
N ALA A 10 15.76 18.01 -18.30
CA ALA A 10 16.00 16.72 -17.65
C ALA A 10 15.33 16.61 -16.28
N ALA A 11 15.15 17.74 -15.57
CA ALA A 11 14.43 17.78 -14.30
C ALA A 11 12.91 17.58 -14.47
N LEU A 12 12.32 18.02 -15.59
CA LEU A 12 10.89 17.83 -15.88
C LEU A 12 10.51 16.39 -16.27
N LEU A 13 11.47 15.54 -16.64
CA LEU A 13 11.21 14.15 -17.04
C LEU A 13 11.24 13.17 -15.86
N ILE A 14 11.70 13.59 -14.68
CA ILE A 14 11.68 12.76 -13.45
C ILE A 14 10.39 13.00 -12.65
N ALA A 15 9.65 14.07 -12.97
CA ALA A 15 8.39 14.42 -12.31
C ALA A 15 7.16 13.65 -12.84
N ARG A 16 7.32 12.69 -13.75
CA ARG A 16 6.23 11.84 -14.22
C ARG A 16 6.44 10.39 -13.81
N ALA A 17 5.49 9.90 -13.01
CA ALA A 17 5.27 8.51 -12.61
C ALA A 17 5.87 8.05 -11.26
N ALA A 18 5.96 8.94 -10.27
CA ALA A 18 5.14 8.66 -9.10
C ALA A 18 3.69 8.78 -9.60
N GLN A 19 3.10 7.68 -10.07
CA GLN A 19 1.66 7.65 -10.26
C GLN A 19 1.14 7.67 -8.83
N ALA A 20 1.00 8.88 -8.29
CA ALA A 20 0.50 9.06 -6.97
C ALA A 20 -0.83 8.31 -6.96
N CYS A 21 -1.04 7.51 -5.92
CA CYS A 21 -2.32 6.87 -5.63
C CYS A 21 -3.42 7.91 -5.31
N GLU A 22 -3.32 9.12 -5.89
CA GLU A 22 -4.22 10.26 -5.79
C GLU A 22 -5.63 9.92 -6.27
N ASP A 23 -5.78 8.85 -7.08
CA ASP A 23 -7.07 8.35 -7.56
C ASP A 23 -7.47 6.99 -6.95
N ALA A 24 -6.81 6.52 -5.88
CA ALA A 24 -7.30 5.32 -5.19
C ALA A 24 -8.68 5.62 -4.59
N ASP A 25 -9.69 4.83 -4.99
CA ASP A 25 -11.07 4.95 -4.52
C ASP A 25 -11.08 5.07 -2.99
N PRO A 26 -11.63 6.17 -2.41
CA PRO A 26 -11.72 6.33 -0.96
C PRO A 26 -12.33 5.12 -0.26
N ALA A 27 -13.33 4.48 -0.90
CA ALA A 27 -13.97 3.28 -0.36
C ALA A 27 -13.01 2.08 -0.26
N MET A 28 -11.99 2.03 -1.11
CA MET A 28 -10.94 0.99 -1.07
C MET A 28 -9.96 1.25 0.08
N GLY A 29 -9.56 2.51 0.29
CA GLY A 29 -8.72 2.89 1.44
C GLY A 29 -9.40 2.57 2.78
N ASP A 30 -10.70 2.88 2.88
CA ASP A 30 -11.51 2.55 4.05
C ASP A 30 -11.64 1.03 4.23
N ALA A 31 -11.92 0.28 3.15
CA ALA A 31 -11.99 -1.17 3.23
C ALA A 31 -10.69 -1.82 3.73
N VAL A 32 -9.54 -1.36 3.24
CA VAL A 32 -8.22 -1.84 3.72
C VAL A 32 -8.04 -1.51 5.21
N ARG A 33 -8.37 -0.29 5.62
CA ARG A 33 -8.29 0.12 7.03
C ARG A 33 -9.19 -0.73 7.91
N ASP A 34 -10.45 -0.92 7.53
CA ASP A 34 -11.43 -1.67 8.31
C ASP A 34 -10.94 -3.10 8.54
N VAL A 35 -10.46 -3.77 7.49
CA VAL A 35 -9.94 -5.15 7.58
C VAL A 35 -8.69 -5.24 8.46
N LEU A 36 -7.72 -4.33 8.28
CA LEU A 36 -6.46 -4.40 9.02
C LEU A 36 -6.62 -3.99 10.49
N THR A 37 -7.41 -2.95 10.77
CA THR A 37 -7.65 -2.47 12.14
C THR A 37 -8.66 -3.34 12.91
N GLY A 38 -9.59 -3.99 12.20
CA GLY A 38 -10.54 -4.94 12.76
C GLY A 38 -10.01 -6.38 12.90
N ALA A 39 -8.74 -6.62 12.53
CA ALA A 39 -8.12 -7.93 12.62
C ALA A 39 -8.15 -8.48 14.05
N GLN A 40 -8.50 -9.76 14.20
CA GLN A 40 -8.44 -10.45 15.50
C GLN A 40 -7.01 -10.69 15.98
N ASP A 41 -6.04 -10.79 15.05
CA ASP A 41 -4.62 -10.82 15.41
C ASP A 41 -4.19 -9.43 15.86
N ALA A 42 -3.96 -9.29 17.18
CA ALA A 42 -3.54 -8.05 17.82
C ALA A 42 -2.32 -7.42 17.14
N ARG A 43 -1.41 -8.22 16.56
CA ARG A 43 -0.21 -7.70 15.91
C ARG A 43 -0.56 -6.97 14.62
N ILE A 44 -1.49 -7.51 13.83
CA ILE A 44 -1.97 -6.86 12.61
C ILE A 44 -2.74 -5.58 12.96
N SER A 45 -3.68 -5.66 13.91
CA SER A 45 -4.50 -4.51 14.32
C SER A 45 -3.68 -3.40 14.98
N ASP A 46 -2.70 -3.73 15.83
CA ASP A 46 -1.87 -2.74 16.52
C ASP A 46 -0.96 -2.00 15.54
N TRP A 47 -0.32 -2.72 14.61
CA TRP A 47 0.44 -2.09 13.54
C TRP A 47 -0.46 -1.19 12.69
N ALA A 48 -1.62 -1.68 12.27
CA ALA A 48 -2.56 -0.92 11.45
C ALA A 48 -3.03 0.37 12.15
N HIS A 49 -3.27 0.33 13.46
CA HIS A 49 -3.62 1.51 14.26
C HIS A 49 -2.47 2.53 14.39
N TYR A 50 -1.21 2.09 14.36
CA TYR A 50 -0.05 2.97 14.42
C TYR A 50 0.29 3.62 13.07
N LEU A 51 -0.18 3.03 11.97
CA LEU A 51 0.09 3.49 10.61
C LEU A 51 -0.89 4.58 10.18
N ASN A 52 -0.41 5.49 9.33
CA ASN A 52 -1.20 6.64 8.89
C ASN A 52 -2.10 6.30 7.68
N ASP A 53 -2.96 7.25 7.31
CA ASP A 53 -3.86 7.12 6.14
C ASP A 53 -3.09 6.81 4.86
N ARG A 54 -1.89 7.40 4.71
CA ARG A 54 -1.03 7.21 3.54
C ARG A 54 -0.68 5.74 3.32
N PHE A 55 -0.37 5.00 4.38
CA PHE A 55 -0.11 3.56 4.30
C PHE A 55 -1.31 2.82 3.69
N HIS A 56 -2.51 3.06 4.24
CA HIS A 56 -3.74 2.39 3.80
C HIS A 56 -4.08 2.74 2.33
N THR A 57 -3.87 3.99 1.93
CA THR A 57 -4.00 4.43 0.54
C THR A 57 -3.00 3.74 -0.38
N ASP A 58 -1.74 3.61 0.04
CA ASP A 58 -0.71 2.95 -0.76
C ASP A 58 -1.01 1.44 -0.91
N VAL A 59 -1.53 0.78 0.12
CA VAL A 59 -2.01 -0.62 0.04
C VAL A 59 -3.23 -0.74 -0.89
N ALA A 60 -4.25 0.11 -0.73
CA ALA A 60 -5.44 0.14 -1.58
C ALA A 60 -5.09 0.28 -3.06
N CYS A 61 -4.13 1.15 -3.36
CA CYS A 61 -3.61 1.38 -4.70
C CYS A 61 -2.89 0.18 -5.31
N ARG A 62 -2.23 -0.65 -4.50
CA ARG A 62 -1.63 -1.91 -4.98
C ARG A 62 -2.68 -2.94 -5.35
N LEU A 63 -3.81 -2.96 -4.65
CA LEU A 63 -4.86 -3.96 -4.81
C LEU A 63 -5.89 -3.58 -5.89
N SER A 64 -6.12 -2.28 -6.12
CA SER A 64 -7.14 -1.77 -7.04
C SER A 64 -7.07 -2.26 -8.49
N PRO A 65 -5.93 -2.67 -9.08
CA PRO A 65 -5.92 -3.25 -10.41
C PRO A 65 -6.65 -4.61 -10.52
N GLY A 66 -6.85 -5.31 -9.40
CA GLY A 66 -7.41 -6.67 -9.40
C GLY A 66 -8.51 -6.92 -8.36
N MET A 67 -8.87 -5.91 -7.55
CA MET A 67 -9.83 -6.05 -6.47
C MET A 67 -10.72 -4.82 -6.35
N SER A 68 -11.96 -5.03 -5.91
CA SER A 68 -12.85 -3.97 -5.46
C SER A 68 -12.80 -3.82 -3.93
N ALA A 69 -13.36 -2.72 -3.41
CA ALA A 69 -13.51 -2.53 -1.97
C ALA A 69 -14.36 -3.62 -1.30
N ALA A 70 -15.34 -4.20 -2.02
CA ALA A 70 -16.13 -5.32 -1.52
C ALA A 70 -15.30 -6.60 -1.39
N ASP A 71 -14.43 -6.87 -2.37
CA ASP A 71 -13.51 -8.02 -2.32
C ASP A 71 -12.52 -7.89 -1.16
N VAL A 72 -12.03 -6.67 -0.89
CA VAL A 72 -11.18 -6.41 0.28
C VAL A 72 -11.95 -6.67 1.58
N ARG A 73 -13.17 -6.14 1.74
CA ARG A 73 -13.98 -6.37 2.96
C ARG A 73 -14.31 -7.85 3.19
N ALA A 74 -14.40 -8.65 2.14
CA ALA A 74 -14.60 -10.09 2.26
C ALA A 74 -13.42 -10.81 2.94
N LEU A 75 -12.25 -10.17 3.04
CA LEU A 75 -11.06 -10.67 3.74
C LEU A 75 -11.02 -10.30 5.23
N ASN A 76 -12.12 -9.80 5.82
CA ASN A 76 -12.16 -9.40 7.23
C ASN A 76 -11.76 -10.53 8.21
N ASP A 77 -12.11 -11.78 7.89
CA ASP A 77 -11.75 -12.95 8.70
C ASP A 77 -10.37 -13.54 8.35
N ALA A 78 -9.67 -12.97 7.36
CA ALA A 78 -8.36 -13.43 6.88
C ALA A 78 -7.46 -12.22 6.45
N PRO A 79 -7.17 -11.27 7.36
CA PRO A 79 -6.41 -10.06 7.05
C PRO A 79 -4.97 -10.33 6.57
N GLU A 80 -4.37 -11.46 6.93
CA GLU A 80 -3.07 -11.91 6.43
C GLU A 80 -3.09 -12.17 4.92
N VAL A 81 -4.22 -12.63 4.37
CA VAL A 81 -4.40 -12.80 2.92
C VAL A 81 -4.37 -11.45 2.22
N LEU A 82 -4.95 -10.41 2.83
CA LEU A 82 -4.88 -9.05 2.30
C LEU A 82 -3.42 -8.55 2.25
N ILE A 83 -2.64 -8.81 3.31
CA ILE A 83 -1.21 -8.46 3.37
C ILE A 83 -0.44 -9.19 2.27
N ASP A 84 -0.69 -10.49 2.07
CA ASP A 84 -0.04 -11.29 1.05
C ASP A 84 -0.37 -10.85 -0.37
N LEU A 85 -1.64 -10.53 -0.62
CA LEU A 85 -2.06 -9.96 -1.89
C LEU A 85 -1.40 -8.61 -2.13
N ALA A 86 -1.27 -7.76 -1.11
CA ALA A 86 -0.62 -6.46 -1.25
C ALA A 86 0.88 -6.60 -1.54
N ILE A 87 1.56 -7.56 -0.89
CA ILE A 87 2.97 -7.89 -1.13
C ILE A 87 3.16 -8.44 -2.55
N GLY A 88 2.32 -9.40 -2.94
CA GLY A 88 2.38 -10.10 -4.22
C GLY A 88 1.83 -9.32 -5.42
N ALA A 89 1.06 -8.25 -5.19
CA ALA A 89 0.56 -7.39 -6.24
C ALA A 89 1.70 -6.79 -7.06
N VAL A 90 1.68 -7.07 -8.35
CA VAL A 90 2.65 -6.54 -9.31
C VAL A 90 2.43 -5.04 -9.47
N GLN A 91 3.46 -4.23 -9.15
CA GLN A 91 3.42 -2.78 -9.30
C GLN A 91 4.35 -2.31 -10.42
N THR A 92 3.82 -1.47 -11.29
CA THR A 92 4.53 -0.81 -12.40
C THR A 92 5.36 0.38 -11.88
N ARG A 93 6.63 0.13 -11.49
CA ARG A 93 7.68 1.10 -11.09
C ARG A 93 7.33 2.06 -9.92
N ASN A 94 8.32 2.26 -9.03
CA ASN A 94 8.28 3.07 -7.78
C ASN A 94 7.49 2.45 -6.61
N GLN A 95 7.87 1.23 -6.21
CA GLN A 95 7.49 0.71 -4.89
C GLN A 95 8.19 1.53 -3.80
N SER A 96 7.45 1.92 -2.75
CA SER A 96 8.06 2.42 -1.52
C SER A 96 8.63 1.22 -0.76
N ASP A 97 9.96 1.11 -0.68
CA ASP A 97 10.62 0.07 0.13
C ASP A 97 10.11 0.09 1.57
N ALA A 98 9.77 1.28 2.10
CA ALA A 98 9.18 1.43 3.42
C ALA A 98 7.82 0.72 3.56
N LEU A 99 6.97 0.78 2.53
CA LEU A 99 5.69 0.05 2.52
C LEU A 99 5.92 -1.46 2.57
N MET A 100 6.86 -1.97 1.76
CA MET A 100 7.16 -3.40 1.73
C MET A 100 7.77 -3.89 3.03
N LEU A 101 8.62 -3.08 3.68
CA LEU A 101 9.15 -3.37 5.00
C LEU A 101 8.05 -3.41 6.06
N MET A 102 7.10 -2.47 6.03
CA MET A 102 5.95 -2.44 6.96
C MET A 102 5.06 -3.67 6.78
N LEU A 103 4.68 -4.00 5.54
CA LEU A 103 3.87 -5.20 5.24
C LEU A 103 4.60 -6.49 5.66
N SER A 104 5.90 -6.57 5.42
CA SER A 104 6.71 -7.72 5.83
C SER A 104 6.82 -7.83 7.36
N ALA A 105 6.95 -6.71 8.07
CA ALA A 105 6.99 -6.68 9.53
C ALA A 105 5.65 -7.10 10.15
N MET A 106 4.53 -6.64 9.56
CA MET A 106 3.19 -7.09 9.96
C MET A 106 3.03 -8.61 9.76
N LYS A 107 3.51 -9.15 8.63
CA LYS A 107 3.46 -10.58 8.33
C LYS A 107 4.36 -11.44 9.23
N GLN A 108 5.64 -11.08 9.36
CA GLN A 108 6.58 -11.81 10.21
C GLN A 108 6.15 -11.78 11.67
N GLY A 109 5.65 -10.64 12.10
CA GLY A 109 4.99 -10.50 13.39
C GLY A 109 3.91 -11.56 13.55
N ALA A 110 3.09 -11.84 12.54
CA ALA A 110 2.04 -12.86 12.57
C ALA A 110 2.58 -14.32 12.61
N ASP A 111 3.60 -14.64 11.83
CA ASP A 111 4.10 -16.01 11.61
C ASP A 111 4.94 -16.59 12.77
N GLU A 112 5.59 -15.77 13.61
CA GLU A 112 6.54 -16.24 14.65
C GLU A 112 5.93 -17.00 15.85
N GLN A 113 4.64 -17.37 15.81
CA GLN A 113 3.99 -18.19 16.84
C GLN A 113 3.23 -19.42 16.31
N GLY A 114 3.46 -19.79 15.03
CA GLY A 114 2.94 -21.03 14.43
C GLY A 114 3.77 -22.27 14.75
#